data_AF-A0A940TYJ6-F1
#
_entry.id   AF-A0A940TYJ6-F1
#
_cell.length_a   1.000
_cell.length_b   1.000
_cell.length_c   1.000
_cell.angle_alpha   90.00
_cell.angle_beta   90.00
_cell.angle_gamma   90.00
#
_symmetry.space_group_name_H-M   'P 1'
#
loop_
_entity.id
_entity.type
_entity.pdbx_description
1 polymer ?
#
loop_
_entity_poly.entity_id
_entity_poly.type
_entity_poly.pdbx_seq_one_letter_code
_entity_poly.pdbx_strand_id
1 'polypeptide(L)'
;MDDNLRRLLEIPPSRLEAINAILLDPDTRLVNDFLAVVAKYGTPQEINQKATAANQLPALLKRVETAKPEFLKDLEWLAEQRDREAFISVADYRRKVLGTKAARMSFQDDFAVTLEVSAAQYFPWIILAAHRAIENQTLMPGRFIKVRKMKEQEMDGDLPAMAAAMQIIGASYVDTLDTKGTDGSNIHLGGPATITGYFGGVGQPNHYPLKWLDEYLYYYTNYGVRQVLNINSGTILVGYLLHRLGVDIQFKISVFVGNDNPYAAFWTLMAAKLFSRDDGSSPLIGFNWSNSINNETMEITAQFRQDFGFEDVVRFEHHITETYKSIVRQPYNRREELVEIADHVANISAKHEGGDPEIDSTRPHPSDILDYFRDKEEVIASGDWDAMTLNFMDKVDATNKTAWALTQAGLAFVAAKELHK
;
A
#
# COMPACT_ATOMS: atom_id res chain seq x y z
N MET A 1 5.48 40.19 12.57
CA MET A 1 4.89 38.98 13.18
C MET A 1 5.91 37.86 13.01
N ASP A 2 6.36 37.08 13.99
CA ASP A 2 6.08 37.04 15.42
C ASP A 2 6.93 35.89 16.03
N ASP A 3 8.23 36.11 16.27
CA ASP A 3 9.07 35.11 16.95
C ASP A 3 8.54 34.80 18.37
N ASN A 4 7.74 35.71 18.94
CA ASN A 4 7.13 35.54 20.25
C ASN A 4 5.96 34.53 20.20
N LEU A 5 5.08 34.61 19.19
CA LEU A 5 4.02 33.61 18.98
C LEU A 5 4.58 32.22 18.65
N ARG A 6 5.66 32.11 17.86
CA ARG A 6 6.27 30.81 17.55
C ARG A 6 6.75 30.09 18.82
N ARG A 7 7.32 30.82 19.78
CA ARG A 7 7.74 30.26 21.08
C ARG A 7 6.58 29.72 21.91
N LEU A 8 5.36 30.27 21.74
CA LEU A 8 4.18 29.73 22.43
C LEU A 8 3.75 28.35 21.93
N LEU A 9 4.27 27.89 20.79
CA LEU A 9 3.97 26.57 20.22
C LEU A 9 4.95 25.48 20.69
N GLU A 10 5.99 25.82 21.47
CA GLU A 10 6.95 24.85 21.99
C GLU A 10 6.24 23.82 22.90
N ILE A 11 6.47 22.53 22.63
CA ILE A 11 5.97 21.43 23.46
C ILE A 11 6.99 21.17 24.59
N PRO A 12 6.64 21.42 25.87
CA PRO A 12 7.59 21.24 26.96
C PRO A 12 7.97 19.76 27.15
N PRO A 13 9.22 19.42 27.51
CA PRO A 13 9.67 18.04 27.73
C PRO A 13 8.79 17.24 28.71
N SER A 14 8.28 17.91 29.75
CA SER A 14 7.33 17.34 30.72
C SER A 14 6.07 16.69 30.11
N ARG A 15 5.66 17.10 28.89
CA ARG A 15 4.53 16.48 28.18
C ARG A 15 4.92 15.12 27.60
N LEU A 16 6.15 14.95 27.15
CA LEU A 16 6.69 13.66 26.71
C LEU A 16 6.91 12.73 27.91
N GLU A 17 7.42 13.27 29.02
CA GLU A 17 7.55 12.52 30.28
C GLU A 17 6.21 11.97 30.76
N ALA A 18 5.13 12.75 30.67
CA ALA A 18 3.79 12.30 31.03
C ALA A 18 3.28 11.16 30.13
N ILE A 19 3.60 11.17 28.84
CA ILE A 19 3.27 10.06 27.93
C ILE A 19 4.06 8.80 28.31
N ASN A 20 5.37 8.95 28.55
CA ASN A 20 6.23 7.82 28.96
C ASN A 20 5.78 7.23 30.30
N ALA A 21 5.32 8.05 31.24
CA ALA A 21 4.78 7.57 32.51
C ALA A 21 3.60 6.62 32.30
N ILE A 22 2.72 6.88 31.33
CA ILE A 22 1.61 5.98 30.97
C ILE A 22 2.14 4.71 30.30
N LEU A 23 3.09 4.83 29.37
CA LEU A 23 3.62 3.69 28.62
C LEU A 23 4.42 2.70 29.50
N LEU A 24 5.04 3.19 30.58
CA LEU A 24 5.91 2.43 31.46
C LEU A 24 5.24 2.03 32.79
N ASP A 25 4.03 2.50 33.06
CA ASP A 25 3.29 2.16 34.27
C ASP A 25 2.80 0.70 34.21
N PRO A 26 3.23 -0.17 35.16
CA PRO A 26 2.83 -1.57 35.18
C PRO A 26 1.33 -1.79 35.42
N ASP A 27 0.59 -0.79 35.90
CA ASP A 27 -0.85 -0.88 36.14
C ASP A 27 -1.68 -0.39 34.94
N THR A 28 -1.04 0.17 33.91
CA THR A 28 -1.74 0.68 32.72
C THR A 28 -2.23 -0.48 31.84
N ARG A 29 -3.53 -0.78 31.97
CA ARG A 29 -4.22 -1.85 31.22
C ARG A 29 -4.02 -1.77 29.70
N LEU A 30 -4.02 -0.56 29.12
CA LEU A 30 -3.83 -0.36 27.68
C LEU A 30 -2.54 -1.02 27.17
N VAL A 31 -1.44 -0.87 27.92
CA VAL A 31 -0.13 -1.42 27.57
C VAL A 31 -0.07 -2.91 27.90
N ASN A 32 -0.60 -3.32 29.05
CA ASN A 32 -0.62 -4.72 29.47
C ASN A 32 -1.41 -5.62 28.50
N ASP A 33 -2.58 -5.17 28.06
CA ASP A 33 -3.40 -5.92 27.10
C ASP A 33 -2.68 -6.03 25.73
N PHE A 34 -1.95 -4.99 25.31
CA PHE A 34 -1.09 -5.02 24.11
C PHE A 34 0.07 -6.01 24.25
N LEU A 35 0.83 -5.94 25.35
CA LEU A 35 1.97 -6.82 25.60
C LEU A 35 1.54 -8.29 25.76
N ALA A 36 0.37 -8.54 26.34
CA ALA A 36 -0.19 -9.88 26.46
C ALA A 36 -0.45 -10.54 25.09
N VAL A 37 -0.86 -9.76 24.08
CA VAL A 37 -1.00 -10.27 22.70
C VAL A 37 0.37 -10.59 22.10
N VAL A 38 1.34 -9.67 22.22
CA VAL A 38 2.71 -9.89 21.71
C VAL A 38 3.34 -11.14 22.33
N ALA A 39 3.18 -11.33 23.64
CA ALA A 39 3.75 -12.45 24.38
C ALA A 39 3.28 -13.83 23.88
N LYS A 40 2.10 -13.93 23.23
CA LYS A 40 1.64 -15.18 22.59
C LYS A 40 2.55 -15.65 21.45
N TYR A 41 3.22 -14.71 20.78
CA TYR A 41 4.03 -14.97 19.59
C TYR A 41 5.53 -15.08 19.90
N GLY A 42 5.96 -14.56 21.06
CA GLY A 42 7.32 -14.62 21.57
C GLY A 42 7.91 -13.23 21.84
N THR A 43 9.22 -13.17 22.01
CA THR A 43 9.96 -11.92 22.05
C THR A 43 9.99 -11.24 20.66
N PRO A 44 10.19 -9.92 20.57
CA PRO A 44 10.30 -9.23 19.27
C PRO A 44 11.34 -9.86 18.33
N GLN A 45 12.45 -10.34 18.88
CA GLN A 45 13.50 -10.98 18.10
C GLN A 45 13.06 -12.34 17.53
N GLU A 46 12.38 -13.18 18.32
CA GLU A 46 11.80 -14.44 17.85
C GLU A 46 10.71 -14.21 16.80
N ILE A 47 9.88 -13.17 16.99
CA ILE A 47 8.83 -12.77 16.05
C ILE A 47 9.46 -12.42 14.68
N ASN A 48 10.48 -11.56 14.66
CA ASN A 48 11.16 -11.18 13.41
C ASN A 48 11.90 -12.35 12.76
N GLN A 49 12.49 -13.25 13.55
CA GLN A 49 13.15 -14.46 13.03
C GLN A 49 12.14 -15.39 12.34
N LYS A 50 10.97 -15.65 12.95
CA LYS A 50 9.89 -16.44 12.36
C LYS A 50 9.41 -15.82 11.04
N ALA A 51 9.16 -14.50 11.05
CA ALA A 51 8.72 -13.79 9.86
C ALA A 51 9.74 -13.82 8.72
N THR A 52 11.03 -13.63 9.04
CA THR A 52 12.11 -13.71 8.05
C THR A 52 12.19 -15.10 7.42
N ALA A 53 12.11 -16.16 8.22
CA ALA A 53 12.13 -17.53 7.71
C ALA A 53 10.89 -17.84 6.86
N ALA A 54 9.70 -17.39 7.29
CA ALA A 54 8.45 -17.59 6.57
C ALA A 54 8.42 -16.86 5.21
N ASN A 55 9.07 -15.70 5.11
CA ASN A 55 9.13 -14.91 3.89
C ASN A 55 10.17 -15.40 2.87
N GLN A 56 10.97 -16.42 3.16
CA GLN A 56 11.96 -16.89 2.19
C GLN A 56 11.26 -17.50 0.98
N LEU A 57 11.69 -17.15 -0.24
CA LEU A 57 11.09 -17.66 -1.48
C LEU A 57 10.92 -19.19 -1.49
N PRO A 58 11.91 -20.02 -1.12
CA PRO A 58 11.72 -21.47 -1.05
C PRO A 58 10.62 -21.92 -0.07
N ALA A 59 10.47 -21.21 1.06
CA ALA A 59 9.42 -21.51 2.04
C ALA A 59 8.04 -21.14 1.50
N LEU A 60 7.92 -20.00 0.81
CA LEU A 60 6.69 -19.58 0.13
C LEU A 60 6.30 -20.56 -0.98
N LEU A 61 7.24 -20.94 -1.85
CA LEU A 61 6.98 -21.91 -2.93
C LEU A 61 6.52 -23.26 -2.39
N LYS A 62 7.13 -23.75 -1.31
CA LYS A 62 6.68 -24.99 -0.64
C LYS A 62 5.25 -24.90 -0.09
N ARG A 63 4.87 -23.73 0.43
CA ARG A 63 3.49 -23.48 0.88
C ARG A 63 2.52 -23.48 -0.31
N VAL A 64 2.91 -22.85 -1.42
CA VAL A 64 2.12 -22.87 -2.67
C VAL A 64 1.96 -24.29 -3.18
N GLU A 65 3.04 -25.08 -3.24
CA GLU A 65 3.00 -26.49 -3.65
C GLU A 65 1.99 -27.31 -2.84
N THR A 66 1.88 -27.03 -1.53
CA THR A 66 0.95 -27.74 -0.65
C THR A 66 -0.49 -27.26 -0.80
N ALA A 67 -0.70 -25.94 -0.89
CA ALA A 67 -2.03 -25.34 -0.88
C ALA A 67 -2.70 -25.31 -2.26
N LYS A 68 -1.92 -25.01 -3.31
CA LYS A 68 -2.40 -24.73 -4.66
C LYS A 68 -1.33 -25.04 -5.72
N PRO A 69 -1.03 -26.33 -5.98
CA PRO A 69 0.06 -26.74 -6.88
C PRO A 69 0.01 -26.14 -8.29
N GLU A 70 -1.19 -25.80 -8.79
CA GLU A 70 -1.35 -25.13 -10.08
C GLU A 70 -0.62 -23.78 -10.15
N PHE A 71 -0.57 -23.01 -9.06
CA PHE A 71 0.11 -21.71 -9.02
C PHE A 71 1.63 -21.84 -9.01
N LEU A 72 2.17 -23.00 -8.63
CA LEU A 72 3.62 -23.22 -8.66
C LEU A 72 4.15 -23.13 -10.09
N LYS A 73 3.44 -23.71 -11.06
CA LYS A 73 3.82 -23.67 -12.47
C LYS A 73 3.82 -22.25 -13.03
N ASP A 74 2.85 -21.44 -12.62
CA ASP A 74 2.77 -20.04 -13.04
C ASP A 74 3.91 -19.20 -12.43
N LEU A 75 4.32 -19.48 -11.19
CA LEU A 75 5.47 -18.83 -10.54
C LEU A 75 6.79 -19.24 -11.20
N GLU A 76 6.95 -20.53 -11.52
CA GLU A 76 8.11 -21.05 -12.27
C GLU A 76 8.20 -20.40 -13.66
N TRP A 77 7.07 -20.32 -14.37
CA TRP A 77 6.99 -19.62 -15.65
C TRP A 77 7.39 -18.15 -15.50
N LEU A 78 6.85 -17.44 -14.50
CA LEU A 78 7.15 -16.03 -14.27
C LEU A 78 8.65 -15.79 -13.97
N ALA A 79 9.27 -16.67 -13.19
CA ALA A 79 10.70 -16.64 -12.93
C ALA A 79 11.52 -16.90 -14.21
N GLU A 80 11.12 -17.87 -15.04
CA GLU A 80 11.75 -18.12 -16.34
C GLU A 80 11.63 -16.90 -17.26
N GLN A 81 10.48 -16.23 -17.30
CA GLN A 81 10.27 -15.02 -18.12
C GLN A 81 11.18 -13.87 -17.69
N ARG A 82 11.36 -13.70 -16.38
CA ARG A 82 12.31 -12.73 -15.82
C ARG A 82 13.73 -13.09 -16.21
N ASP A 83 14.15 -14.34 -15.99
CA ASP A 83 15.54 -14.77 -16.17
C ASP A 83 15.98 -14.73 -17.63
N ARG A 84 15.04 -14.87 -18.57
CA ARG A 84 15.29 -14.70 -20.01
C ARG A 84 15.13 -13.26 -20.52
N GLU A 85 14.91 -12.30 -19.62
CA GLU A 85 14.71 -10.88 -19.91
C GLU A 85 13.58 -10.64 -20.94
N ALA A 86 12.45 -11.34 -20.79
CA ALA A 86 11.34 -11.31 -21.75
C ALA A 86 10.54 -10.00 -21.74
N PHE A 87 10.61 -9.23 -20.66
CA PHE A 87 9.88 -7.99 -20.49
C PHE A 87 10.66 -6.84 -21.14
N ILE A 88 9.95 -5.79 -21.57
CA ILE A 88 10.61 -4.60 -22.11
C ILE A 88 11.51 -3.95 -21.05
N SER A 89 12.76 -3.65 -21.40
CA SER A 89 13.67 -2.87 -20.54
C SER A 89 13.15 -1.44 -20.34
N VAL A 90 13.48 -0.78 -19.23
CA VAL A 90 13.15 0.66 -19.06
C VAL A 90 13.76 1.50 -20.19
N ALA A 91 14.95 1.16 -20.65
CA ALA A 91 15.62 1.85 -21.76
C ALA A 91 14.85 1.73 -23.09
N ASP A 92 14.38 0.52 -23.42
CA ASP A 92 13.58 0.28 -24.62
C ASP A 92 12.18 0.87 -24.50
N TYR A 93 11.59 0.86 -23.31
CA TYR A 93 10.32 1.54 -23.06
C TYR A 93 10.46 3.04 -23.31
N ARG A 94 11.48 3.69 -22.75
CA ARG A 94 11.78 5.11 -23.03
C ARG A 94 11.98 5.38 -24.52
N ARG A 95 12.65 4.47 -25.25
CA ARG A 95 12.81 4.56 -26.72
C ARG A 95 11.49 4.38 -27.46
N LYS A 96 10.61 3.49 -27.00
CA LYS A 96 9.25 3.30 -27.55
C LYS A 96 8.41 4.57 -27.43
N VAL A 97 8.56 5.31 -26.32
CA VAL A 97 7.84 6.58 -26.06
C VAL A 97 8.41 7.76 -26.86
N LEU A 98 9.73 7.96 -26.79
CA LEU A 98 10.41 9.19 -27.25
C LEU A 98 11.16 9.04 -28.58
N GLY A 99 11.25 7.82 -29.11
CA GLY A 99 12.10 7.51 -30.25
C GLY A 99 13.58 7.76 -29.95
N THR A 100 14.29 8.33 -30.93
CA THR A 100 15.73 8.64 -30.81
C THR A 100 16.05 9.73 -29.80
N LYS A 101 15.05 10.52 -29.35
CA LYS A 101 15.23 11.56 -28.32
C LYS A 101 15.62 10.96 -26.97
N ALA A 102 15.18 9.75 -26.66
CA ALA A 102 15.46 9.08 -25.38
C ALA A 102 16.97 9.04 -25.05
N ALA A 103 17.83 8.80 -26.05
CA ALA A 103 19.28 8.71 -25.87
C ALA A 103 19.98 10.07 -25.58
N ARG A 104 19.24 11.19 -25.70
CA ARG A 104 19.76 12.55 -25.48
C ARG A 104 19.14 13.22 -24.26
N MET A 105 18.23 12.52 -23.56
CA MET A 105 17.54 13.04 -22.39
C MET A 105 18.15 12.43 -21.13
N SER A 106 18.21 13.24 -20.08
CA SER A 106 18.42 12.77 -18.71
C SER A 106 17.07 12.63 -18.03
N PHE A 107 16.94 11.63 -17.17
CA PHE A 107 15.75 11.39 -16.39
C PHE A 107 16.04 11.65 -14.92
N GLN A 108 15.10 12.27 -14.21
CA GLN A 108 15.27 12.64 -12.81
C GLN A 108 15.08 11.43 -11.88
N ASP A 109 16.11 10.58 -11.79
CA ASP A 109 16.02 9.32 -11.04
C ASP A 109 15.88 9.53 -9.51
N ASP A 110 16.32 10.67 -8.97
CA ASP A 110 16.15 11.05 -7.55
C ASP A 110 14.67 11.25 -7.17
N PHE A 111 13.82 11.57 -8.15
CA PHE A 111 12.38 11.77 -7.98
C PHE A 111 11.54 10.67 -8.64
N ALA A 112 12.15 9.50 -8.89
CA ALA A 112 11.47 8.42 -9.60
C ALA A 112 10.13 8.03 -8.93
N VAL A 113 9.04 8.20 -9.68
CA VAL A 113 7.68 7.91 -9.19
C VAL A 113 7.42 6.41 -9.18
N THR A 114 7.04 5.85 -8.04
CA THR A 114 6.66 4.43 -7.96
C THR A 114 5.33 4.19 -8.67
N LEU A 115 5.31 3.25 -9.63
CA LEU A 115 4.08 2.84 -10.31
C LEU A 115 3.31 1.88 -9.40
N GLU A 116 2.12 2.27 -8.96
CA GLU A 116 1.30 1.52 -8.01
C GLU A 116 -0.09 1.19 -8.58
N VAL A 117 -0.50 -0.07 -8.40
CA VAL A 117 -1.86 -0.55 -8.69
C VAL A 117 -2.53 -1.07 -7.43
N SER A 118 -3.81 -0.76 -7.28
CA SER A 118 -4.63 -1.24 -6.18
C SER A 118 -5.61 -2.34 -6.58
N ALA A 119 -6.09 -3.06 -5.56
CA ALA A 119 -6.98 -4.21 -5.68
C ALA A 119 -6.47 -5.29 -6.64
N ALA A 120 -5.18 -5.62 -6.52
CA ALA A 120 -4.60 -6.83 -7.09
C ALA A 120 -5.04 -8.05 -6.27
N GLN A 121 -6.33 -8.43 -6.35
CA GLN A 121 -6.93 -9.35 -5.37
C GLN A 121 -6.54 -10.82 -5.55
N TYR A 122 -6.26 -11.26 -6.78
CA TYR A 122 -6.10 -12.68 -7.11
C TYR A 122 -4.79 -12.92 -7.88
N PHE A 123 -4.04 -13.94 -7.50
CA PHE A 123 -2.75 -14.28 -8.11
C PHE A 123 -2.83 -14.49 -9.63
N PRO A 124 -3.87 -15.15 -10.19
CA PRO A 124 -4.02 -15.30 -11.64
C PRO A 124 -4.03 -13.97 -12.41
N TRP A 125 -4.47 -12.88 -11.79
CA TRP A 125 -4.45 -11.56 -12.43
C TRP A 125 -3.04 -11.02 -12.62
N ILE A 126 -2.11 -11.34 -11.71
CA ILE A 126 -0.69 -10.97 -11.86
C ILE A 126 -0.08 -11.68 -13.05
N ILE A 127 -0.40 -12.96 -13.23
CA ILE A 127 0.09 -13.76 -14.35
C ILE A 127 -0.50 -13.26 -15.67
N LEU A 128 -1.80 -12.95 -15.71
CA LEU A 128 -2.43 -12.33 -16.87
C LEU A 128 -1.77 -10.98 -17.22
N ALA A 129 -1.51 -10.14 -16.23
CA ALA A 129 -0.83 -8.86 -16.44
C ALA A 129 0.60 -9.07 -16.97
N ALA A 130 1.34 -10.06 -16.45
CA ALA A 130 2.68 -10.39 -16.93
C ALA A 130 2.67 -10.85 -18.40
N HIS A 131 1.72 -11.70 -18.80
CA HIS A 131 1.54 -12.09 -20.21
C HIS A 131 1.29 -10.87 -21.10
N ARG A 132 0.35 -9.99 -20.70
CA ARG A 132 0.06 -8.76 -21.48
C ARG A 132 1.23 -7.80 -21.51
N ALA A 133 2.03 -7.72 -20.44
CA ALA A 133 3.22 -6.87 -20.38
C ALA A 133 4.28 -7.31 -21.39
N ILE A 134 4.50 -8.62 -21.53
CA ILE A 134 5.40 -9.18 -22.54
C ILE A 134 4.85 -8.94 -23.95
N GLU A 135 3.59 -9.33 -24.19
CA GLU A 135 2.97 -9.24 -25.52
C GLU A 135 2.92 -7.80 -26.05
N ASN A 136 2.48 -6.86 -25.21
CA ASN A 136 2.28 -5.47 -25.62
C ASN A 136 3.51 -4.59 -25.36
N GLN A 137 4.59 -5.17 -24.82
CA GLN A 137 5.78 -4.47 -24.36
C GLN A 137 5.42 -3.27 -23.46
N THR A 138 4.68 -3.56 -22.39
CA THR A 138 4.28 -2.61 -21.34
C THR A 138 4.97 -2.97 -20.02
N LEU A 139 4.87 -2.07 -19.05
CA LEU A 139 5.51 -2.20 -17.74
C LEU A 139 4.59 -2.90 -16.74
N MET A 140 5.18 -3.73 -15.89
CA MET A 140 4.55 -4.24 -14.67
C MET A 140 4.76 -3.24 -13.53
N PRO A 141 3.72 -2.93 -12.72
CA PRO A 141 3.84 -1.99 -11.59
C PRO A 141 4.93 -2.38 -10.58
N GLY A 142 5.54 -1.40 -9.93
CA GLY A 142 6.53 -1.61 -8.85
C GLY A 142 5.90 -1.82 -7.48
N ARG A 143 4.59 -1.58 -7.34
CA ARG A 143 3.86 -1.68 -6.08
C ARG A 143 2.42 -2.15 -6.27
N PHE A 144 1.97 -3.06 -5.41
CA PHE A 144 0.64 -3.69 -5.49
C PHE A 144 -0.09 -3.62 -4.14
N ILE A 145 -1.35 -3.18 -4.15
CA ILE A 145 -2.18 -3.17 -2.94
C ILE A 145 -3.26 -4.25 -3.04
N LYS A 146 -3.37 -5.06 -1.99
CA LYS A 146 -4.34 -6.15 -1.86
C LYS A 146 -5.33 -5.79 -0.77
N VAL A 147 -6.60 -5.64 -1.14
CA VAL A 147 -7.69 -5.25 -0.22
C VAL A 147 -8.60 -6.43 0.15
N ARG A 148 -8.26 -7.62 -0.37
CA ARG A 148 -8.98 -8.88 -0.19
C ARG A 148 -8.87 -9.41 1.24
N LYS A 149 -9.83 -10.26 1.65
CA LYS A 149 -9.85 -10.90 2.97
C LYS A 149 -8.65 -11.84 3.17
N MET A 150 -7.97 -11.76 4.30
CA MET A 150 -6.76 -12.54 4.57
C MET A 150 -7.05 -14.04 4.66
N LYS A 151 -8.10 -14.42 5.38
CA LYS A 151 -8.50 -15.83 5.50
C LYS A 151 -8.83 -16.47 4.16
N GLU A 152 -9.52 -15.73 3.31
CA GLU A 152 -9.89 -16.22 1.97
C GLU A 152 -8.65 -16.40 1.08
N GLN A 153 -7.70 -15.47 1.15
CA GLN A 153 -6.42 -15.59 0.44
C GLN A 153 -5.55 -16.76 0.94
N GLU A 154 -5.55 -16.99 2.25
CA GLU A 154 -4.83 -18.12 2.86
C GLU A 154 -5.44 -19.46 2.41
N MET A 155 -6.77 -19.57 2.45
CA MET A 155 -7.50 -20.76 1.99
C MET A 155 -7.29 -21.06 0.50
N ASP A 156 -7.29 -20.03 -0.34
CA ASP A 156 -7.13 -20.20 -1.78
C ASP A 156 -5.70 -20.49 -2.23
N GLY A 157 -4.72 -20.40 -1.31
CA GLY A 157 -3.29 -20.45 -1.63
C GLY A 157 -2.75 -19.19 -2.32
N ASP A 158 -3.59 -18.17 -2.50
CA ASP A 158 -3.24 -16.87 -3.07
C ASP A 158 -2.23 -16.11 -2.21
N LEU A 159 -2.31 -16.22 -0.88
CA LEU A 159 -1.45 -15.47 0.03
C LEU A 159 0.06 -15.74 -0.20
N PRO A 160 0.56 -16.99 -0.11
CA PRO A 160 1.95 -17.29 -0.40
C PRO A 160 2.31 -17.15 -1.89
N ALA A 161 1.37 -17.38 -2.82
CA ALA A 161 1.61 -17.24 -4.26
C ALA A 161 1.88 -15.78 -4.65
N MET A 162 1.06 -14.85 -4.13
CA MET A 162 1.28 -13.42 -4.31
C MET A 162 2.61 -12.97 -3.71
N ALA A 163 2.93 -13.38 -2.48
CA ALA A 163 4.19 -13.03 -1.84
C ALA A 163 5.40 -13.51 -2.68
N ALA A 164 5.35 -14.75 -3.19
CA ALA A 164 6.39 -15.29 -4.06
C ALA A 164 6.49 -14.51 -5.38
N ALA A 165 5.36 -14.19 -6.02
CA ALA A 165 5.31 -13.43 -7.26
C ALA A 165 5.96 -12.04 -7.09
N MET A 166 5.64 -11.33 -6.01
CA MET A 166 6.19 -10.00 -5.73
C MET A 166 7.71 -10.05 -5.53
N GLN A 167 8.23 -11.11 -4.89
CA GLN A 167 9.68 -11.34 -4.79
C GLN A 167 10.33 -11.65 -6.14
N ILE A 168 9.66 -12.46 -6.98
CA ILE A 168 10.17 -12.81 -8.31
C ILE A 168 10.32 -11.55 -9.16
N ILE A 169 9.32 -10.68 -9.17
CA ILE A 169 9.29 -9.48 -10.03
C ILE A 169 10.00 -8.26 -9.41
N GLY A 170 10.36 -8.32 -8.13
CA GLY A 170 10.97 -7.19 -7.42
C GLY A 170 10.02 -6.04 -7.15
N ALA A 171 8.77 -6.33 -6.79
CA ALA A 171 7.76 -5.35 -6.43
C ALA A 171 7.47 -5.37 -4.93
N SER A 172 7.05 -4.22 -4.40
CA SER A 172 6.51 -4.14 -3.05
C SER A 172 5.01 -4.43 -3.05
N TYR A 173 4.48 -4.91 -1.92
CA TYR A 173 3.05 -5.14 -1.81
C TYR A 173 2.54 -4.89 -0.39
N VAL A 174 1.24 -4.66 -0.29
CA VAL A 174 0.53 -4.44 0.98
C VAL A 174 -0.69 -5.34 1.04
N ASP A 175 -0.88 -6.03 2.15
CA ASP A 175 -2.09 -6.79 2.46
C ASP A 175 -3.05 -6.01 3.35
N THR A 176 -4.32 -6.40 3.39
CA THR A 176 -5.33 -5.75 4.24
C THR A 176 -5.95 -6.78 5.17
N LEU A 177 -5.70 -6.63 6.48
CA LEU A 177 -6.21 -7.51 7.52
C LEU A 177 -7.75 -7.53 7.58
N ASP A 178 -8.34 -8.64 8.01
CA ASP A 178 -9.78 -8.86 8.13
C ASP A 178 -10.40 -8.09 9.30
N THR A 179 -9.59 -7.78 10.31
CA THR A 179 -9.93 -6.98 11.50
C THR A 179 -10.11 -5.49 11.23
N LYS A 180 -10.85 -5.19 10.17
CA LYS A 180 -11.18 -3.85 9.67
C LYS A 180 -12.65 -3.46 9.88
N GLY A 181 -13.38 -4.21 10.71
CA GLY A 181 -14.75 -3.90 11.14
C GLY A 181 -15.84 -4.24 10.12
N THR A 182 -15.47 -4.69 8.92
CA THR A 182 -16.39 -5.11 7.85
C THR A 182 -16.94 -6.53 8.05
N ASP A 183 -16.62 -7.17 9.17
CA ASP A 183 -17.12 -8.49 9.59
C ASP A 183 -18.47 -8.41 10.34
N GLY A 184 -19.18 -7.29 10.22
CA GLY A 184 -20.47 -7.02 10.89
C GLY A 184 -20.32 -6.48 12.32
N SER A 185 -19.10 -6.26 12.79
CA SER A 185 -18.85 -5.73 14.13
C SER A 185 -18.96 -4.21 14.25
N ASN A 186 -18.75 -3.49 13.14
CA ASN A 186 -18.89 -2.05 13.12
C ASN A 186 -20.38 -1.66 13.05
N ILE A 187 -20.86 -0.95 14.07
CA ILE A 187 -22.28 -0.59 14.22
C ILE A 187 -22.82 0.32 13.11
N HIS A 188 -21.94 1.01 12.38
CA HIS A 188 -22.32 1.89 11.28
C HIS A 188 -22.28 1.20 9.91
N LEU A 189 -21.63 0.03 9.81
CA LEU A 189 -21.52 -0.72 8.56
C LEU A 189 -22.74 -1.61 8.36
N GLY A 190 -23.82 -1.03 7.81
CA GLY A 190 -25.07 -1.72 7.48
C GLY A 190 -25.14 -2.31 6.06
N GLY A 191 -24.03 -2.29 5.33
CA GLY A 191 -23.93 -2.72 3.94
C GLY A 191 -23.16 -1.73 3.06
N PRO A 192 -23.07 -1.98 1.74
CA PRO A 192 -22.20 -1.23 0.83
C PRO A 192 -22.42 0.30 0.88
N ALA A 193 -23.67 0.74 1.07
CA ALA A 193 -24.04 2.16 1.16
C ALA A 193 -23.38 2.93 2.31
N THR A 194 -22.82 2.24 3.31
CA THR A 194 -22.23 2.85 4.51
C THR A 194 -20.71 2.68 4.58
N ILE A 195 -20.13 1.78 3.78
CA ILE A 195 -18.71 1.42 3.87
C ILE A 195 -17.81 2.64 3.70
N THR A 196 -18.03 3.41 2.65
CA THR A 196 -17.12 4.52 2.30
C THR A 196 -17.18 5.69 3.29
N GLY A 197 -18.21 5.77 4.13
CA GLY A 197 -18.30 6.77 5.21
C GLY A 197 -17.70 6.34 6.54
N TYR A 198 -17.61 5.02 6.82
CA TYR A 198 -17.27 4.50 8.15
C TYR A 198 -16.09 3.51 8.18
N PHE A 199 -15.49 3.21 7.02
CA PHE A 199 -14.32 2.34 6.93
C PHE A 199 -13.08 2.87 7.68
N GLY A 200 -13.04 4.17 8.01
CA GLY A 200 -12.00 4.79 8.86
C GLY A 200 -12.02 4.37 10.34
N GLY A 201 -12.80 3.35 10.70
CA GLY A 201 -12.88 2.76 12.04
C GLY A 201 -13.95 3.35 12.96
N VAL A 202 -14.64 4.42 12.55
CA VAL A 202 -15.79 4.95 13.29
C VAL A 202 -16.84 3.85 13.43
N GLY A 203 -17.18 3.50 14.67
CA GLY A 203 -18.13 2.43 15.02
C GLY A 203 -17.50 1.05 15.27
N GLN A 204 -16.18 0.89 15.13
CA GLN A 204 -15.49 -0.35 15.52
C GLN A 204 -15.44 -0.52 17.05
N PRO A 205 -15.62 -1.76 17.56
CA PRO A 205 -15.51 -2.04 19.00
C PRO A 205 -14.10 -1.81 19.57
N ASN A 206 -14.02 -1.44 20.85
CA ASN A 206 -12.78 -1.10 21.56
C ASN A 206 -11.67 -2.16 21.52
N HIS A 207 -12.01 -3.44 21.33
CA HIS A 207 -11.04 -4.54 21.30
C HIS A 207 -10.42 -4.79 19.91
N TYR A 208 -10.88 -4.09 18.86
CA TYR A 208 -10.39 -4.29 17.49
C TYR A 208 -8.90 -4.00 17.30
N PRO A 209 -8.30 -2.97 17.92
CA PRO A 209 -6.86 -2.77 17.82
C PRO A 209 -6.03 -3.97 18.27
N LEU A 210 -6.47 -4.68 19.32
CA LEU A 210 -5.80 -5.89 19.81
C LEU A 210 -6.12 -7.12 18.96
N LYS A 211 -7.33 -7.21 18.40
CA LYS A 211 -7.69 -8.26 17.41
C LYS A 211 -6.85 -8.11 16.14
N TRP A 212 -6.62 -6.87 15.70
CA TRP A 212 -5.76 -6.52 14.57
C TRP A 212 -4.29 -6.86 14.83
N LEU A 213 -3.80 -6.58 16.04
CA LEU A 213 -2.44 -6.98 16.44
C LEU A 213 -2.26 -8.50 16.40
N ASP A 214 -3.23 -9.24 16.96
CA ASP A 214 -3.20 -10.70 17.00
C ASP A 214 -3.22 -11.29 15.58
N GLU A 215 -4.10 -10.78 14.71
CA GLU A 215 -4.16 -11.19 13.29
C GLU A 215 -2.86 -10.83 12.54
N TYR A 216 -2.32 -9.61 12.75
CA TYR A 216 -1.07 -9.20 12.14
C TYR A 216 0.06 -10.15 12.50
N LEU A 217 0.24 -10.45 13.79
CA LEU A 217 1.33 -11.30 14.27
C LEU A 217 1.18 -12.74 13.75
N TYR A 218 -0.04 -13.24 13.58
CA TYR A 218 -0.28 -14.52 12.90
C TYR A 218 0.28 -14.51 11.48
N TYR A 219 -0.12 -13.57 10.63
CA TYR A 219 0.33 -13.54 9.23
C TYR A 219 1.79 -13.14 9.08
N TYR A 220 2.30 -12.25 9.93
CA TYR A 220 3.71 -11.88 9.96
C TYR A 220 4.59 -13.08 10.26
N THR A 221 4.28 -13.84 11.32
CA THR A 221 5.12 -14.97 11.74
C THR A 221 4.96 -16.23 10.88
N ASN A 222 3.79 -16.46 10.27
CA ASN A 222 3.54 -17.66 9.47
C ASN A 222 3.80 -17.47 7.97
N TYR A 223 3.62 -16.26 7.44
CA TYR A 223 3.71 -15.99 6.00
C TYR A 223 4.71 -14.88 5.66
N GLY A 224 5.28 -14.20 6.65
CA GLY A 224 6.21 -13.09 6.40
C GLY A 224 5.54 -11.80 5.95
N VAL A 225 4.22 -11.64 6.16
CA VAL A 225 3.45 -10.47 5.72
C VAL A 225 3.93 -9.21 6.45
N ARG A 226 4.77 -8.42 5.78
CA ARG A 226 5.43 -7.27 6.41
C ARG A 226 4.62 -5.98 6.36
N GLN A 227 4.00 -5.68 5.22
CA GLN A 227 3.28 -4.42 4.98
C GLN A 227 1.77 -4.65 5.02
N VAL A 228 1.08 -3.92 5.89
CA VAL A 228 -0.39 -4.00 5.99
C VAL A 228 -1.08 -2.63 5.85
N LEU A 229 -2.31 -2.63 5.34
CA LEU A 229 -3.17 -1.44 5.34
C LEU A 229 -3.68 -1.18 6.76
N ASN A 230 -3.58 0.07 7.19
CA ASN A 230 -4.03 0.54 8.48
C ASN A 230 -5.09 1.63 8.30
N ILE A 231 -6.19 1.57 9.05
CA ILE A 231 -7.42 2.27 8.69
C ILE A 231 -7.98 3.19 9.78
N ASN A 232 -7.52 3.07 11.02
CA ASN A 232 -8.03 3.89 12.13
C ASN A 232 -6.93 4.23 13.15
N SER A 233 -7.16 5.25 13.96
CA SER A 233 -6.15 5.78 14.89
C SER A 233 -5.68 4.77 15.94
N GLY A 234 -6.55 3.87 16.39
CA GLY A 234 -6.21 2.86 17.41
C GLY A 234 -5.25 1.81 16.87
N THR A 235 -5.53 1.26 15.69
CA THR A 235 -4.63 0.30 15.01
C THR A 235 -3.35 0.97 14.52
N ILE A 236 -3.40 2.27 14.16
CA ILE A 236 -2.20 3.06 13.84
C ILE A 236 -1.28 3.17 15.06
N LEU A 237 -1.81 3.53 16.23
CA LEU A 237 -1.01 3.58 17.46
C LEU A 237 -0.42 2.22 17.82
N VAL A 238 -1.21 1.15 17.74
CA VAL A 238 -0.73 -0.22 17.98
C VAL A 238 0.41 -0.59 17.03
N GLY A 239 0.34 -0.22 15.76
CA GLY A 239 1.42 -0.40 14.80
C GLY A 239 2.70 0.35 15.20
N TYR A 240 2.57 1.60 15.67
CA TYR A 240 3.70 2.38 16.19
C TYR A 240 4.34 1.74 17.43
N LEU A 241 3.53 1.29 18.39
CA LEU A 241 4.01 0.62 19.61
C LEU A 241 4.72 -0.69 19.26
N LEU A 242 4.18 -1.48 18.34
CA LEU A 242 4.78 -2.75 17.90
C LEU A 242 6.13 -2.54 17.22
N HIS A 243 6.26 -1.51 16.38
CA HIS A 243 7.54 -1.13 15.79
C HIS A 243 8.52 -0.66 16.86
N ARG A 244 8.11 0.26 17.74
CA ARG A 244 8.99 0.76 18.81
C ARG A 244 9.45 -0.36 19.76
N LEU A 245 8.63 -1.38 19.99
CA LEU A 245 8.96 -2.56 20.78
C LEU A 245 10.05 -3.44 20.13
N GLY A 246 10.21 -3.38 18.81
CA GLY A 246 11.28 -4.08 18.08
C GLY A 246 10.80 -5.05 16.99
N VAL A 247 9.50 -5.17 16.73
CA VAL A 247 8.98 -6.00 15.62
C VAL A 247 9.01 -5.19 14.32
N ASP A 248 9.49 -5.77 13.21
CA ASP A 248 9.74 -5.04 11.95
C ASP A 248 8.49 -4.88 11.07
N ILE A 249 7.39 -4.48 11.70
CA ILE A 249 6.14 -4.14 11.04
C ILE A 249 6.29 -2.93 10.13
N GLN A 250 5.59 -2.98 9.01
CA GLN A 250 5.34 -1.83 8.15
C GLN A 250 3.85 -1.72 7.90
N PHE A 251 3.34 -0.49 7.80
CA PHE A 251 1.98 -0.24 7.38
C PHE A 251 1.88 1.00 6.50
N LYS A 252 0.84 1.00 5.66
CA LYS A 252 0.37 2.22 5.00
C LYS A 252 -0.96 2.63 5.60
N ILE A 253 -1.25 3.92 5.64
CA ILE A 253 -2.55 4.43 6.06
C ILE A 253 -3.51 4.52 4.89
N SER A 254 -4.78 4.22 5.12
CA SER A 254 -5.85 4.27 4.14
C SER A 254 -6.27 5.70 3.80
N VAL A 255 -6.78 5.91 2.59
CA VAL A 255 -7.48 7.14 2.19
C VAL A 255 -8.62 7.47 3.16
N PHE A 256 -9.29 6.45 3.69
CA PHE A 256 -10.39 6.58 4.64
C PHE A 256 -9.98 7.07 6.03
N VAL A 257 -8.67 7.24 6.31
CA VAL A 257 -8.21 7.93 7.53
C VAL A 257 -8.48 9.44 7.45
N GLY A 258 -8.58 10.01 6.25
CA GLY A 258 -8.96 11.43 6.06
C GLY A 258 -7.81 12.42 6.23
N ASN A 259 -6.64 12.14 5.64
CA ASN A 259 -5.55 13.12 5.57
C ASN A 259 -5.80 14.11 4.43
N ASP A 260 -6.62 15.13 4.70
CA ASP A 260 -7.13 16.08 3.70
C ASP A 260 -6.27 17.33 3.47
N ASN A 261 -5.29 17.61 4.33
CA ASN A 261 -4.52 18.86 4.28
C ASN A 261 -3.18 18.73 5.04
N PRO A 262 -2.26 19.72 4.93
CA PRO A 262 -0.95 19.65 5.59
C PRO A 262 -1.01 19.58 7.12
N TYR A 263 -2.05 20.10 7.76
CA TYR A 263 -2.19 20.02 9.23
C TYR A 263 -2.54 18.60 9.69
N ALA A 264 -3.42 17.92 8.95
CA ALA A 264 -3.70 16.50 9.19
C ALA A 264 -2.43 15.65 8.97
N ALA A 265 -1.69 15.94 7.89
CA ALA A 265 -0.43 15.25 7.63
C ALA A 265 0.63 15.54 8.70
N PHE A 266 0.74 16.79 9.17
CA PHE A 266 1.64 17.15 10.27
C PHE A 266 1.28 16.38 11.56
N TRP A 267 -0.02 16.29 11.90
CA TRP A 267 -0.48 15.49 13.04
C TRP A 267 -0.06 14.03 12.92
N THR A 268 -0.28 13.41 11.76
CA THR A 268 0.08 11.99 11.53
C THR A 268 1.58 11.76 11.53
N LEU A 269 2.37 12.61 10.88
CA LEU A 269 3.83 12.48 10.83
C LEU A 269 4.50 12.81 12.16
N MET A 270 3.92 13.73 12.95
CA MET A 270 4.38 14.01 14.31
C MET A 270 4.22 12.77 15.21
N ALA A 271 3.09 12.05 15.12
CA ALA A 271 2.91 10.78 15.83
C ALA A 271 3.90 9.71 15.35
N ALA A 272 4.16 9.60 14.04
CA ALA A 272 5.17 8.70 13.51
C ALA A 272 6.57 9.03 14.04
N LYS A 273 6.92 10.32 14.15
CA LYS A 273 8.20 10.79 14.68
C LYS A 273 8.35 10.50 16.17
N LEU A 274 7.28 10.66 16.95
CA LEU A 274 7.28 10.37 18.38
C LEU A 274 7.66 8.91 18.68
N PHE A 275 7.26 7.98 17.81
CA PHE A 275 7.49 6.54 17.98
C PHE A 275 8.55 5.95 17.04
N SER A 276 9.29 6.77 16.30
CA SER A 276 10.38 6.28 15.44
C SER A 276 11.47 5.61 16.26
N ARG A 277 12.21 4.69 15.63
CA ARG A 277 13.40 4.09 16.23
C ARG A 277 14.60 5.03 16.10
N ASP A 278 15.64 4.73 16.86
CA ASP A 278 16.86 5.53 16.94
C ASP A 278 17.64 5.51 15.61
N ASP A 279 17.39 4.51 14.75
CA ASP A 279 17.89 4.42 13.37
C ASP A 279 17.12 5.31 12.38
N GLY A 280 16.14 6.09 12.85
CA GLY A 280 15.29 6.96 12.04
C GLY A 280 14.10 6.26 11.38
N SER A 281 13.97 4.94 11.51
CA SER A 281 12.88 4.18 10.88
C SER A 281 11.53 4.40 11.56
N SER A 282 10.47 4.31 10.77
CA SER A 282 9.06 4.33 11.19
C SER A 282 8.32 3.17 10.52
N PRO A 283 7.28 2.59 11.16
CA PRO A 283 6.45 1.59 10.50
C PRO A 283 5.52 2.21 9.46
N LEU A 284 5.24 3.52 9.53
CA LEU A 284 4.47 4.20 8.50
C LEU A 284 5.36 4.35 7.25
N ILE A 285 5.09 3.54 6.23
CA ILE A 285 5.86 3.53 4.97
C ILE A 285 5.09 4.06 3.76
N GLY A 286 3.77 4.19 3.90
CA GLY A 286 2.87 4.63 2.85
C GLY A 286 1.79 5.54 3.42
N PHE A 287 1.66 6.70 2.81
CA PHE A 287 0.75 7.76 3.23
C PHE A 287 -0.24 8.01 2.09
N ASN A 288 -1.42 7.38 2.14
CA ASN A 288 -2.47 7.77 1.22
C ASN A 288 -2.98 9.16 1.63
N TRP A 289 -2.98 10.04 0.65
CA TRP A 289 -3.72 11.29 0.72
C TRP A 289 -5.21 11.04 0.56
N SER A 290 -6.03 11.93 1.12
CA SER A 290 -7.41 12.04 0.69
C SER A 290 -7.51 12.48 -0.77
N ASN A 291 -8.62 12.17 -1.43
CA ASN A 291 -8.87 12.56 -2.82
C ASN A 291 -9.16 14.07 -2.99
N SER A 292 -9.18 14.84 -1.90
CA SER A 292 -9.43 16.30 -1.86
C SER A 292 -8.15 17.15 -1.98
N ILE A 293 -6.97 16.58 -1.79
CA ILE A 293 -5.71 17.34 -1.74
C ILE A 293 -5.35 17.94 -3.11
N ASN A 294 -4.36 18.83 -3.15
CA ASN A 294 -3.71 19.37 -4.35
C ASN A 294 -2.17 19.29 -4.24
N ASN A 295 -1.44 19.76 -5.26
CA ASN A 295 0.03 19.76 -5.25
C ASN A 295 0.62 20.58 -4.10
N GLU A 296 0.09 21.78 -3.83
CA GLU A 296 0.53 22.62 -2.71
C GLU A 296 0.45 21.88 -1.36
N THR A 297 -0.58 21.04 -1.16
CA THR A 297 -0.70 20.20 0.04
C THR A 297 0.49 19.25 0.19
N MET A 298 0.89 18.60 -0.90
CA MET A 298 2.03 17.68 -0.92
C MET A 298 3.36 18.42 -0.77
N GLU A 299 3.53 19.57 -1.40
CA GLU A 299 4.73 20.42 -1.30
C GLU A 299 4.98 20.89 0.14
N ILE A 300 3.95 21.46 0.80
CA ILE A 300 4.05 21.90 2.19
C ILE A 300 4.39 20.71 3.10
N THR A 301 3.78 19.55 2.84
CA THR A 301 4.02 18.35 3.63
C THR A 301 5.42 17.77 3.39
N ALA A 302 5.93 17.85 2.17
CA ALA A 302 7.26 17.38 1.82
C ALA A 302 8.33 18.10 2.66
N GLN A 303 8.17 19.41 2.91
CA GLN A 303 9.08 20.20 3.74
C GLN A 303 9.26 19.59 5.13
N PHE A 304 8.19 19.47 5.92
CA PHE A 304 8.35 18.94 7.28
C PHE A 304 8.52 17.41 7.32
N ARG A 305 8.10 16.67 6.29
CA ARG A 305 8.46 15.26 6.13
C ARG A 305 9.98 15.10 6.02
N GLN A 306 10.64 15.97 5.25
CA GLN A 306 12.09 16.00 5.14
C GLN A 306 12.75 16.43 6.46
N ASP A 307 12.25 17.48 7.12
CA ASP A 307 12.76 17.93 8.43
C ASP A 307 12.67 16.85 9.52
N PHE A 308 11.67 15.96 9.44
CA PHE A 308 11.55 14.80 10.32
C PHE A 308 12.46 13.62 9.96
N GLY A 309 13.15 13.67 8.81
CA GLY A 309 13.99 12.59 8.29
C GLY A 309 13.18 11.46 7.66
N PHE A 310 11.98 11.76 7.15
CA PHE A 310 11.05 10.77 6.61
C PHE A 310 10.89 10.80 5.09
N GLU A 311 11.71 11.57 4.38
CA GLU A 311 11.66 11.67 2.91
C GLU A 311 11.77 10.29 2.23
N ASP A 312 12.72 9.46 2.64
CA ASP A 312 12.90 8.10 2.12
C ASP A 312 12.06 7.02 2.86
N VAL A 313 11.47 7.38 4.00
CA VAL A 313 10.74 6.45 4.87
C VAL A 313 9.26 6.42 4.50
N VAL A 314 8.62 7.59 4.39
CA VAL A 314 7.18 7.73 4.19
C VAL A 314 6.89 8.13 2.75
N ARG A 315 6.43 7.15 1.95
CA ARG A 315 6.01 7.39 0.58
C ARG A 315 4.66 8.10 0.54
N PHE A 316 4.55 9.18 -0.22
CA PHE A 316 3.25 9.76 -0.56
C PHE A 316 2.57 8.91 -1.61
N GLU A 317 1.44 8.32 -1.29
CA GLU A 317 0.67 7.50 -2.21
C GLU A 317 -0.47 8.37 -2.76
N HIS A 318 -0.26 8.86 -3.98
CA HIS A 318 -1.11 9.83 -4.65
C HIS A 318 -2.04 9.12 -5.63
N HIS A 319 -3.36 9.23 -5.43
CA HIS A 319 -4.34 8.65 -6.35
C HIS A 319 -4.37 9.42 -7.66
N ILE A 320 -3.99 8.75 -8.74
CA ILE A 320 -4.00 9.29 -10.10
C ILE A 320 -5.34 9.04 -10.75
N THR A 321 -5.78 7.79 -10.76
CA THR A 321 -7.12 7.37 -11.15
C THR A 321 -7.77 6.67 -9.98
N GLU A 322 -9.09 6.78 -9.90
CA GLU A 322 -9.89 6.27 -8.80
C GLU A 322 -11.02 5.39 -9.31
N THR A 323 -11.56 4.47 -8.50
CA THR A 323 -12.69 3.65 -8.94
C THR A 323 -13.84 4.53 -9.44
N TYR A 324 -14.49 4.13 -10.52
CA TYR A 324 -15.49 4.97 -11.17
C TYR A 324 -16.70 5.25 -10.26
N LYS A 325 -17.06 4.29 -9.41
CA LYS A 325 -18.19 4.38 -8.49
C LYS A 325 -17.78 4.55 -7.03
N SER A 326 -18.71 5.12 -6.26
CA SER A 326 -18.82 5.01 -4.79
C SER A 326 -17.76 5.69 -3.91
N ILE A 327 -16.71 6.31 -4.45
CA ILE A 327 -15.67 7.00 -3.64
C ILE A 327 -15.41 8.47 -4.02
N VAL A 328 -15.37 8.83 -5.31
CA VAL A 328 -15.08 10.21 -5.77
C VAL A 328 -16.05 10.68 -6.84
N ARG A 329 -16.05 11.99 -7.10
CA ARG A 329 -16.70 12.59 -8.27
C ARG A 329 -15.84 12.34 -9.50
N GLN A 330 -16.48 11.96 -10.61
CA GLN A 330 -15.84 11.70 -11.89
C GLN A 330 -16.04 12.87 -12.88
N PRO A 331 -15.15 13.07 -13.87
CA PRO A 331 -13.92 12.30 -14.12
C PRO A 331 -12.83 12.61 -13.08
N TYR A 332 -12.15 11.58 -12.59
CA TYR A 332 -11.02 11.69 -11.67
C TYR A 332 -9.75 11.13 -12.34
N ASN A 333 -8.93 12.04 -12.89
CA ASN A 333 -7.62 11.72 -13.44
C ASN A 333 -6.65 12.87 -13.13
N ARG A 334 -5.66 12.61 -12.27
CA ARG A 334 -4.72 13.61 -11.74
C ARG A 334 -3.30 13.43 -12.30
N ARG A 335 -3.19 12.82 -13.48
CA ARG A 335 -1.90 12.52 -14.11
C ARG A 335 -1.11 13.79 -14.44
N GLU A 336 -1.78 14.85 -14.86
CA GLU A 336 -1.14 16.15 -15.13
C GLU A 336 -0.55 16.74 -13.85
N GLU A 337 -1.33 16.76 -12.76
CA GLU A 337 -0.89 17.23 -11.45
C GLU A 337 0.34 16.46 -10.94
N LEU A 338 0.36 15.12 -11.14
CA LEU A 338 1.54 14.30 -10.82
C LEU A 338 2.78 14.74 -11.60
N VAL A 339 2.64 15.00 -12.91
CA VAL A 339 3.77 15.42 -13.74
C VAL A 339 4.33 16.77 -13.29
N GLU A 340 3.48 17.67 -12.80
CA GLU A 340 3.88 19.00 -12.30
C GLU A 340 4.69 18.95 -11.00
N ILE A 341 4.49 17.94 -10.15
CA ILE A 341 5.11 17.88 -8.81
C ILE A 341 6.29 16.89 -8.73
N ALA A 342 6.36 15.94 -9.67
CA ALA A 342 7.30 14.83 -9.63
C ALA A 342 8.75 15.19 -10.01
N ASP A 343 9.10 16.47 -10.20
CA ASP A 343 10.48 16.94 -10.38
C ASP A 343 11.08 17.59 -9.11
N HIS A 344 10.30 17.77 -8.05
CA HIS A 344 10.77 18.40 -6.81
C HIS A 344 10.18 17.83 -5.51
N VAL A 345 9.19 16.93 -5.58
CA VAL A 345 8.73 16.16 -4.41
C VAL A 345 9.11 14.69 -4.54
N ALA A 346 10.04 14.24 -3.70
CA ALA A 346 10.57 12.88 -3.73
C ALA A 346 9.62 11.83 -3.14
N ASN A 347 9.90 10.55 -3.43
CA ASN A 347 9.23 9.39 -2.85
C ASN A 347 7.70 9.44 -2.98
N ILE A 348 7.22 9.62 -4.21
CA ILE A 348 5.80 9.55 -4.59
C ILE A 348 5.50 8.17 -5.20
N SER A 349 4.32 7.64 -4.87
CA SER A 349 3.66 6.55 -5.58
C SER A 349 2.51 7.10 -6.40
N ALA A 350 2.48 6.81 -7.70
CA ALA A 350 1.36 7.04 -8.58
C ALA A 350 0.40 5.85 -8.50
N LYS A 351 -0.68 6.01 -7.73
CA LYS A 351 -1.59 4.94 -7.36
C LYS A 351 -2.85 4.93 -8.23
N HIS A 352 -3.19 3.77 -8.78
CA HIS A 352 -4.33 3.58 -9.67
C HIS A 352 -5.33 2.62 -9.03
N GLU A 353 -6.45 3.17 -8.57
CA GLU A 353 -7.57 2.43 -7.98
C GLU A 353 -8.63 2.07 -9.03
N GLY A 354 -8.73 2.82 -10.12
CA GLY A 354 -9.60 2.57 -11.28
C GLY A 354 -8.86 2.71 -12.61
N GLY A 355 -9.53 2.40 -13.71
CA GLY A 355 -9.02 2.68 -15.05
C GLY A 355 -9.07 4.16 -15.39
N ASP A 356 -8.63 4.54 -16.59
CA ASP A 356 -8.86 5.89 -17.09
C ASP A 356 -10.38 6.15 -17.22
N PRO A 357 -10.93 7.29 -16.73
CA PRO A 357 -12.37 7.51 -16.62
C PRO A 357 -13.14 7.35 -17.94
N GLU A 358 -12.54 7.72 -19.08
CA GLU A 358 -13.15 7.58 -20.40
C GLU A 358 -13.29 6.13 -20.88
N ILE A 359 -12.52 5.21 -20.28
CA ILE A 359 -12.62 3.76 -20.54
C ILE A 359 -13.53 3.13 -19.49
N ASP A 360 -13.24 3.37 -18.21
CA ASP A 360 -13.89 2.72 -17.07
C ASP A 360 -15.41 2.99 -17.06
N SER A 361 -15.83 4.22 -17.36
CA SER A 361 -17.23 4.63 -17.47
C SER A 361 -18.05 3.86 -18.52
N THR A 362 -17.36 3.31 -19.53
CA THR A 362 -17.99 2.59 -20.64
C THR A 362 -18.07 1.09 -20.40
N ARG A 363 -17.44 0.58 -19.34
CA ARG A 363 -17.49 -0.84 -19.00
C ARG A 363 -18.92 -1.22 -18.59
N PRO A 364 -19.40 -2.43 -18.94
CA PRO A 364 -20.68 -2.94 -18.43
C PRO A 364 -20.72 -2.97 -16.89
N HIS A 365 -19.57 -3.29 -16.28
CA HIS A 365 -19.30 -3.17 -14.85
C HIS A 365 -18.15 -2.18 -14.65
N PRO A 366 -18.42 -0.87 -14.51
CA PRO A 366 -17.41 0.11 -14.14
C PRO A 366 -16.84 -0.23 -12.76
N SER A 367 -15.57 0.06 -12.53
CA SER A 367 -14.91 -0.22 -11.27
C SER A 367 -15.63 0.45 -10.10
N ASP A 368 -15.76 -0.29 -8.99
CA ASP A 368 -16.41 0.18 -7.77
C ASP A 368 -15.53 -0.17 -6.57
N ILE A 369 -15.25 0.79 -5.68
CA ILE A 369 -14.50 0.52 -4.45
C ILE A 369 -15.19 -0.54 -3.58
N LEU A 370 -16.52 -0.68 -3.71
CA LEU A 370 -17.31 -1.63 -2.95
C LEU A 370 -17.00 -3.08 -3.34
N ASP A 371 -16.48 -3.32 -4.55
CA ASP A 371 -16.05 -4.65 -4.99
C ASP A 371 -14.87 -5.20 -4.17
N TYR A 372 -14.18 -4.34 -3.41
CA TYR A 372 -13.05 -4.76 -2.58
C TYR A 372 -13.49 -5.53 -1.33
N PHE A 373 -14.78 -5.45 -1.00
CA PHE A 373 -15.36 -6.04 0.21
C PHE A 373 -16.19 -7.28 -0.06
N ARG A 374 -16.37 -7.63 -1.34
CA ARG A 374 -17.13 -8.80 -1.79
C ARG A 374 -16.33 -10.07 -1.59
N ASP A 375 -17.03 -11.15 -1.29
CA ASP A 375 -16.43 -12.48 -1.24
C ASP A 375 -16.21 -13.01 -2.67
N LYS A 376 -15.13 -13.77 -2.89
CA LYS A 376 -14.83 -14.34 -4.21
C LYS A 376 -15.97 -15.21 -4.73
N GLU A 377 -16.57 -16.01 -3.85
CA GLU A 377 -17.72 -16.86 -4.19
C GLU A 377 -18.90 -16.03 -4.70
N GLU A 378 -19.17 -14.87 -4.08
CA GLU A 378 -20.22 -13.94 -4.50
C GLU A 378 -19.91 -13.33 -5.87
N VAL A 379 -18.66 -12.90 -6.08
CA VAL A 379 -18.18 -12.36 -7.37
C VAL A 379 -18.35 -13.38 -8.49
N ILE A 380 -18.02 -14.65 -8.24
CA ILE A 380 -18.18 -15.73 -9.23
C ILE A 380 -19.67 -16.02 -9.48
N ALA A 381 -20.47 -16.15 -8.42
CA ALA A 381 -21.89 -16.49 -8.52
C ALA A 381 -22.72 -15.42 -9.23
N SER A 382 -22.34 -14.15 -9.08
CA SER A 382 -22.96 -13.01 -9.77
C SER A 382 -22.55 -12.86 -11.24
N GLY A 383 -21.47 -13.54 -11.67
CA GLY A 383 -20.94 -13.43 -13.02
C GLY A 383 -19.98 -12.25 -13.23
N ASP A 384 -19.54 -11.59 -12.15
CA ASP A 384 -18.73 -10.37 -12.21
C ASP A 384 -17.22 -10.66 -12.34
N TRP A 385 -16.79 -11.93 -12.27
CA TRP A 385 -15.38 -12.33 -12.28
C TRP A 385 -14.59 -11.77 -13.47
N ASP A 386 -15.09 -11.95 -14.69
CA ASP A 386 -14.43 -11.46 -15.89
C ASP A 386 -14.44 -9.93 -15.96
N ALA A 387 -15.50 -9.30 -15.46
CA ALA A 387 -15.64 -7.85 -15.42
C ALA A 387 -14.63 -7.22 -14.44
N MET A 388 -14.49 -7.78 -13.25
CA MET A 388 -13.49 -7.36 -12.26
C MET A 388 -12.06 -7.64 -12.73
N THR A 389 -11.83 -8.76 -13.44
CA THR A 389 -10.55 -9.04 -14.11
C THR A 389 -10.22 -7.94 -15.12
N LEU A 390 -11.20 -7.54 -15.94
CA LEU A 390 -11.04 -6.43 -16.88
C LEU A 390 -10.77 -5.10 -16.17
N ASN A 391 -11.48 -4.79 -15.09
CA ASN A 391 -11.22 -3.58 -14.31
C ASN A 391 -9.79 -3.57 -13.75
N PHE A 392 -9.27 -4.71 -13.25
CA PHE A 392 -7.88 -4.79 -12.82
C PHE A 392 -6.91 -4.49 -13.98
N MET A 393 -7.15 -5.06 -15.16
CA MET A 393 -6.31 -4.79 -16.33
C MET A 393 -6.37 -3.33 -16.78
N ASP A 394 -7.53 -2.68 -16.69
CA ASP A 394 -7.66 -1.24 -16.99
C ASP A 394 -6.83 -0.36 -16.04
N LYS A 395 -6.67 -0.77 -14.77
CA LYS A 395 -5.76 -0.08 -13.83
C LYS A 395 -4.29 -0.25 -14.23
N VAL A 396 -3.90 -1.43 -14.71
CA VAL A 396 -2.54 -1.68 -15.21
C VAL A 396 -2.27 -0.86 -16.47
N ASP A 397 -3.27 -0.71 -17.35
CA ASP A 397 -3.19 0.14 -18.53
C ASP A 397 -3.10 1.63 -18.16
N ALA A 398 -3.90 2.10 -17.20
CA ALA A 398 -3.83 3.46 -16.66
C ALA A 398 -2.45 3.75 -16.03
N THR A 399 -1.88 2.76 -15.32
CA THR A 399 -0.52 2.83 -14.77
C THR A 399 0.52 3.02 -15.87
N ASN A 400 0.38 2.31 -16.99
CA ASN A 400 1.27 2.46 -18.14
C ASN A 400 1.12 3.81 -18.85
N LYS A 401 -0.09 4.36 -18.94
CA LYS A 401 -0.29 5.73 -19.45
C LYS A 401 0.38 6.78 -18.55
N THR A 402 0.39 6.56 -17.23
CA THR A 402 1.12 7.42 -16.29
C THR A 402 2.64 7.32 -16.50
N ALA A 403 3.19 6.11 -16.66
CA ALA A 403 4.60 5.92 -17.00
C ALA A 403 4.99 6.59 -18.34
N TRP A 404 4.09 6.54 -19.32
CA TRP A 404 4.24 7.22 -20.61
C TRP A 404 4.33 8.75 -20.44
N ALA A 405 3.40 9.34 -19.68
CA ALA A 405 3.37 10.78 -19.43
C ALA A 405 4.64 11.26 -18.69
N LEU A 406 5.06 10.54 -17.64
CA LEU A 406 6.32 10.81 -16.93
C LEU A 406 7.52 10.76 -17.89
N THR A 407 7.57 9.74 -18.74
CA THR A 407 8.63 9.58 -19.74
C THR A 407 8.66 10.76 -20.72
N GLN A 408 7.50 11.21 -21.21
CA GLN A 408 7.41 12.37 -22.11
C GLN A 408 7.92 13.65 -21.46
N ALA A 409 7.73 13.80 -20.15
CA ALA A 409 8.22 14.93 -19.36
C ALA A 409 9.70 14.80 -18.95
N GLY A 410 10.39 13.71 -19.27
CA GLY A 410 11.77 13.47 -18.83
C GLY A 410 11.87 13.08 -17.34
N LEU A 411 10.79 12.58 -16.75
CA LEU A 411 10.73 12.13 -15.37
C LEU A 411 10.93 10.61 -15.28
N ALA A 412 11.54 10.16 -14.19
CA ALA A 412 11.78 8.75 -13.93
C ALA A 412 10.59 8.09 -13.24
N PHE A 413 10.55 6.76 -13.28
CA PHE A 413 9.55 5.95 -12.59
C PHE A 413 10.18 4.66 -12.09
N VAL A 414 9.51 4.02 -11.11
CA VAL A 414 9.88 2.70 -10.59
C VAL A 414 8.80 1.69 -10.97
N ALA A 415 9.15 0.78 -11.89
CA ALA A 415 8.39 -0.41 -12.24
C ALA A 415 8.88 -1.64 -11.44
N ALA A 416 8.36 -2.84 -11.73
CA ALA A 416 8.85 -4.09 -11.16
C ALA A 416 10.35 -4.29 -11.48
N LYS A 417 11.21 -4.08 -10.48
CA LYS A 417 12.65 -3.82 -10.68
C LYS A 417 13.42 -5.01 -11.27
N GLU A 418 12.93 -6.22 -11.03
CA GLU A 418 13.58 -7.41 -11.55
C GLU A 418 13.17 -7.76 -12.98
N LEU A 419 12.07 -7.17 -13.49
CA LEU A 419 11.55 -7.46 -14.83
C LEU A 419 12.08 -6.52 -15.91
N HIS A 420 12.30 -5.25 -15.59
CA HIS A 420 12.53 -4.19 -16.60
C HIS A 420 13.99 -3.70 -16.65
N LYS A 421 14.95 -4.64 -16.60
CA LYS A 421 16.39 -4.35 -16.56
C LYS A 421 16.93 -3.81 -17.87
#